data_AF-A0A954WIA9-F1
#
_entry.id   AF-A0A954WIA9-F1
#
_cell.length_a   1.000
_cell.length_b   1.000
_cell.length_c   1.000
_cell.angle_alpha   90.00
_cell.angle_beta   90.00
_cell.angle_gamma   90.00
#
_symmetry.space_group_name_H-M   'P 1'
#
loop_
_entity.id
_entity.type
_entity.pdbx_description
1 polymer ?
#
loop_
_entity_poly.entity_id
_entity_poly.type
_entity_poly.pdbx_seq_one_letter_code
_entity_poly.pdbx_strand_id
1 'polypeptide(L)' 'VIKTADWIIDLGPEGGDGGGELVAIGRPEDIVAEKRSYTGQYLKELLERRPGRKVEAAE' A
#
# COMPACT_ATOMS: atom_id res chain seq x y z
N VAL A 1 1.88 8.96 5.38
CA VAL A 1 2.05 8.32 4.05
C VAL A 1 1.94 6.83 4.24
N ILE A 2 1.03 6.11 3.56
CA ILE A 2 0.77 4.67 3.82
C ILE A 2 2.00 3.80 3.50
N LYS A 3 2.74 4.10 2.42
CA LYS A 3 3.90 3.32 1.98
C LYS A 3 5.08 3.23 2.96
N THR A 4 5.05 4.01 4.04
CA THR A 4 6.09 4.01 5.08
C THR A 4 5.59 3.40 6.39
N ALA A 5 4.39 2.83 6.40
CA ALA A 5 3.84 2.17 7.59
C ALA A 5 4.48 0.80 7.78
N ASP A 6 4.74 0.42 9.03
CA ASP A 6 5.23 -0.92 9.36
C ASP A 6 4.13 -1.98 9.23
N TRP A 7 2.87 -1.59 9.46
CA TRP A 7 1.71 -2.46 9.46
C TRP A 7 0.46 -1.73 8.98
N ILE A 8 -0.41 -2.43 8.26
CA ILE A 8 -1.66 -1.92 7.68
C ILE A 8 -2.80 -2.88 8.02
N ILE A 9 -3.96 -2.30 8.32
CA ILE A 9 -5.25 -2.98 8.39
C ILE A 9 -6.09 -2.36 7.27
N ASP A 10 -6.43 -3.15 6.26
CA ASP A 10 -7.21 -2.70 5.11
C ASP A 10 -8.66 -3.16 5.25
N LEU A 11 -9.58 -2.19 5.20
CA LEU A 11 -11.02 -2.38 5.41
C LEU A 11 -11.78 -2.08 4.13
N GLY A 12 -12.86 -2.82 3.89
CA GLY A 12 -13.67 -2.65 2.69
C GLY A 12 -14.47 -3.92 2.38
N PRO A 13 -14.57 -4.35 1.11
CA PRO A 13 -13.95 -3.75 -0.09
C PRO A 13 -14.59 -2.44 -0.53
N GLU A 14 -15.88 -2.26 -0.29
CA GLU A 14 -16.61 -1.04 -0.62
C GLU A 14 -16.84 -0.14 0.61
N GLY A 15 -17.55 0.98 0.42
CA GLY A 15 -18.06 1.81 1.52
C GLY A 15 -19.48 1.43 1.94
N GLY A 16 -19.89 1.83 3.15
CA GLY A 16 -21.25 1.63 3.66
C GLY A 16 -21.57 0.15 3.88
N ASP A 17 -22.77 -0.28 3.46
CA ASP A 17 -23.26 -1.65 3.64
C ASP A 17 -22.42 -2.71 2.91
N GLY A 18 -21.65 -2.31 1.90
CA GLY A 18 -20.71 -3.19 1.18
C GLY A 18 -19.30 -3.22 1.79
N GLY A 19 -19.08 -2.55 2.92
CA GLY A 19 -17.81 -2.47 3.61
C GLY A 19 -17.82 -3.16 4.97
N GLY A 20 -16.84 -2.81 5.81
CA GLY A 20 -16.75 -3.30 7.18
C GLY A 20 -16.08 -4.67 7.33
N GLU A 21 -15.59 -5.26 6.24
CA GLU A 21 -14.80 -6.49 6.29
C GLU A 21 -13.30 -6.20 6.42
N LEU A 22 -12.58 -7.13 7.04
CA LEU A 22 -11.13 -7.18 6.97
C LEU A 22 -10.71 -7.73 5.60
N VAL A 23 -10.23 -6.86 4.72
CA VAL A 23 -9.79 -7.26 3.37
C VAL A 23 -8.38 -7.84 3.41
N ALA A 24 -7.46 -7.17 4.11
CA ALA A 24 -6.10 -7.63 4.33
C ALA A 24 -5.52 -7.04 5.63
N ILE A 25 -4.52 -7.71 6.18
CA ILE A 25 -3.75 -7.23 7.33
C ILE A 25 -2.30 -7.70 7.18
N GLY A 26 -1.35 -6.80 7.38
CA GLY A 26 0.06 -7.13 7.21
C GLY A 26 0.95 -5.92 6.94
N ARG A 27 2.15 -6.19 6.47
CA ARG A 27 3.07 -5.17 5.95
C ARG A 27 2.56 -4.62 4.61
N PRO A 28 3.08 -3.46 4.15
CA PRO A 28 2.74 -2.92 2.84
C PRO A 28 2.80 -3.93 1.69
N GLU A 29 3.80 -4.83 1.69
CA GLU A 29 3.95 -5.86 0.67
C GLU A 29 2.83 -6.92 0.71
N ASP A 30 2.33 -7.23 1.91
CA ASP A 30 1.23 -8.18 2.10
C ASP A 30 -0.09 -7.58 1.58
N ILE A 31 -0.32 -6.28 1.78
CA ILE A 31 -1.49 -5.57 1.25
C ILE A 31 -1.46 -5.52 -0.28
N VAL A 32 -0.29 -5.28 -0.88
CA VAL A 32 -0.10 -5.26 -2.34
C VAL A 32 -0.37 -6.63 -2.98
N ALA A 33 -0.17 -7.73 -2.25
CA ALA A 33 -0.45 -9.07 -2.74
C ALA A 33 -1.96 -9.42 -2.74
N GLU A 34 -2.79 -8.73 -1.95
CA GLU A 34 -4.23 -8.97 -1.88
C GLU A 34 -4.96 -8.32 -3.05
N LYS A 35 -5.57 -9.15 -3.91
CA LYS A 35 -6.26 -8.68 -5.12
C LYS A 35 -7.54 -7.90 -4.82
N ARG A 36 -8.21 -8.21 -3.70
CA ARG A 36 -9.42 -7.51 -3.23
C ARG A 36 -9.12 -6.14 -2.64
N SER A 37 -7.85 -5.84 -2.33
CA SER A 37 -7.46 -4.57 -1.71
C SER A 37 -7.32 -3.47 -2.76
N TYR A 38 -8.27 -2.52 -2.78
CA TYR A 38 -8.10 -1.29 -3.56
C TYR A 38 -6.87 -0.51 -3.09
N THR A 39 -6.60 -0.48 -1.77
CA THR A 39 -5.38 0.10 -1.21
C THR A 39 -4.13 -0.52 -1.81
N GLY A 40 -4.06 -1.86 -1.87
CA GLY A 40 -2.95 -2.62 -2.45
C GLY A 40 -2.70 -2.30 -3.92
N GLN A 41 -3.78 -2.15 -4.71
CA GLN A 41 -3.69 -1.82 -6.13
C GLN A 41 -2.94 -0.49 -6.37
N TYR A 42 -3.23 0.56 -5.58
CA TYR A 42 -2.54 1.85 -5.69
C TYR A 42 -1.19 1.88 -4.97
N LEU A 43 -1.07 1.17 -3.85
CA LEU A 43 0.15 1.12 -3.05
C LEU A 43 1.30 0.47 -3.83
N LYS A 44 0.99 -0.51 -4.67
CA LYS A 44 1.96 -1.22 -5.51
C LYS A 44 2.82 -0.26 -6.32
N GLU A 45 2.19 0.64 -7.07
CA GLU A 45 2.90 1.60 -7.92
C GLU A 45 3.79 2.53 -7.09
N LEU A 46 3.36 2.93 -5.90
CA LEU A 46 4.11 3.82 -5.02
C LEU A 46 5.33 3.15 -4.38
N LEU A 47 5.29 1.82 -4.14
CA LEU A 47 6.43 1.04 -3.65
C LEU A 47 7.44 0.78 -4.77
N GLU A 48 6.97 0.54 -6.00
CA GLU A 48 7.82 0.32 -7.17
C GLU A 48 8.52 1.61 -7.64
N ARG A 49 7.89 2.78 -7.44
CA ARG A 49 8.51 4.09 -7.68
C ARG A 49 9.68 4.32 -6.71
N ARG A 50 10.89 3.94 -7.12
CA ARG A 50 12.14 4.24 -6.41
C ARG A 50 12.20 5.74 -6.04
N PRO A 51 12.52 6.11 -4.79
CA PRO A 51 12.94 7.48 -4.51
C PRO A 51 14.21 7.75 -5.31
N GLY A 52 14.28 8.96 -5.89
CA GLY A 52 15.19 9.39 -6.94
C GLY A 52 16.60 8.79 -6.93
N ARG A 53 17.08 8.50 -8.15
CA ARG A 53 18.50 8.38 -8.50
C ARG A 53 19.33 9.28 -7.58
N LYS A 54 20.26 8.70 -6.81
CA LYS A 54 21.25 9.48 -6.05
C LYS A 54 21.85 10.50 -7.02
N VAL A 55 21.57 11.77 -6.79
CA VAL A 55 22.39 12.83 -7.40
C VAL A 55 23.73 12.66 -6.70
N GLU A 56 24.72 12.17 -7.43
CA GLU A 56 26.09 12.15 -6.93
C GLU A 56 26.42 13.57 -6.48
N ALA A 57 26.69 13.73 -5.20
CA ALA A 57 27.15 15.00 -4.66
C ALA A 57 28.47 15.30 -5.37
N ALA A 58 28.48 16.37 -6.17
CA ALA A 58 29.71 16.87 -6.77
C ALA A 58 30.61 17.36 -5.62
N GLU A 59 31.82 16.80 -5.54
CA GLU A 59 32.94 17.36 -4.77
C GLU A 59 33.41 18.69 -5.35
#